data_AF-A0A9W6Q7C3-F1
#
_entry.id   AF-A0A9W6Q7C3-F1
#
_cell.length_a   1.000
_cell.length_b   1.000
_cell.length_c   1.000
_cell.angle_alpha   90.00
_cell.angle_beta   90.00
_cell.angle_gamma   90.00
#
_symmetry.space_group_name_H-M   'P 1'
#
loop_
_entity.id
_entity.type
_entity.pdbx_description
1 polymer ?
#
loop_
_entity_poly.entity_id
_entity_poly.type
_entity_poly.pdbx_seq_one_letter_code
_entity_poly.pdbx_strand_id
1 'polypeptide(L)'
;MDRQVQKTAARTGPAPRRAGKPLEFAGPAHHTVRRTAPSGGPDRRAARRWQTGAPGVTESTPYDAERSAFTRAALARLALSDTGVDLAGAASNLAITRFDDQTGPGGRVSEAAGLRAVADRLLTRAVVFERERGSSWEQIAHYLGTDPADARERFTPALDRWERAFEEPYRLDGTGRKRVPQLPTAAYDPETACRRLDLSVRLRTFVRDEHPVSGALRPGPPPGSEPPDHDLDGLVRRRSLAAFLHLLAEYARDFTATDWDAAAAHVRSTDEDDPGTWDTHPVRAASGSLRVRLANVTRDADLVRVVVTGATDAELGLRIDTLFGALGPCS
;
A
#
# COMPACT_ATOMS: atom_id res chain seq x y z
N MET A 1 -32.12 -49.86 -68.34
CA MET A 1 -33.10 -48.75 -68.46
C MET A 1 -33.05 -48.04 -67.11
N ASP A 2 -32.73 -46.77 -66.91
CA ASP A 2 -32.32 -45.60 -67.69
C ASP A 2 -31.87 -44.59 -66.60
N ARG A 3 -30.74 -43.85 -66.74
CA ARG A 3 -30.70 -42.37 -66.95
C ARG A 3 -31.71 -41.59 -66.09
N GLN A 4 -31.42 -40.51 -65.37
CA GLN A 4 -30.45 -39.39 -65.45
C GLN A 4 -30.89 -38.44 -64.27
N VAL A 5 -30.05 -37.77 -63.45
CA VAL A 5 -29.34 -36.48 -63.64
C VAL A 5 -29.67 -35.42 -62.57
N GLN A 6 -28.60 -34.74 -62.11
CA GLN A 6 -28.49 -33.41 -61.45
C GLN A 6 -28.95 -33.28 -59.99
N LYS A 7 -28.26 -32.54 -59.11
CA LYS A 7 -27.55 -31.27 -59.33
C LYS A 7 -26.48 -31.01 -58.25
N THR A 8 -25.30 -30.65 -58.70
CA THR A 8 -24.13 -30.15 -57.96
C THR A 8 -24.35 -28.72 -57.46
N ALA A 9 -23.90 -28.42 -56.24
CA ALA A 9 -23.64 -27.05 -55.78
C ALA A 9 -22.27 -27.03 -55.07
N ALA A 10 -21.31 -26.40 -55.73
CA ALA A 10 -19.94 -26.19 -55.25
C ALA A 10 -19.93 -25.05 -54.23
N ARG A 11 -19.31 -25.28 -53.06
CA ARG A 11 -18.95 -24.24 -52.10
C ARG A 11 -17.48 -23.86 -52.31
N THR A 12 -17.30 -22.60 -52.65
CA THR A 12 -16.05 -21.86 -52.87
C THR A 12 -15.17 -21.88 -51.63
N GLY A 13 -13.94 -22.39 -51.75
CA GLY A 13 -12.90 -22.28 -50.73
C GLY A 13 -12.18 -20.92 -50.78
N PRO A 14 -11.61 -20.43 -49.66
CA PRO A 14 -10.89 -19.16 -49.63
C PRO A 14 -9.48 -19.27 -50.24
N ALA A 15 -9.08 -18.20 -50.92
CA ALA A 15 -7.81 -18.05 -51.63
C ALA A 15 -6.57 -18.06 -50.70
N PRO A 16 -5.40 -18.54 -51.18
CA PRO A 16 -4.16 -18.51 -50.40
C PRO A 16 -3.58 -17.09 -50.29
N ARG A 17 -3.17 -16.73 -49.07
CA ARG A 17 -2.46 -15.48 -48.77
C ARG A 17 -1.08 -15.48 -49.45
N ARG A 18 -0.78 -14.37 -50.14
CA ARG A 18 0.51 -14.07 -50.75
C ARG A 18 1.62 -14.05 -49.69
N ALA A 19 2.70 -14.79 -49.96
CA ALA A 19 3.97 -14.68 -49.28
C ALA A 19 4.57 -13.27 -49.48
N GLY A 20 4.71 -12.52 -48.38
CA GLY A 20 5.45 -11.26 -48.35
C GLY A 20 6.95 -11.54 -48.34
N LYS A 21 7.70 -10.75 -49.11
CA LYS A 21 9.17 -10.76 -49.20
C LYS A 21 9.81 -10.49 -47.82
N PRO A 22 10.98 -11.08 -47.53
CA PRO A 22 11.76 -10.73 -46.34
C PRO A 22 12.30 -9.30 -46.48
N LEU A 23 12.07 -8.47 -45.46
CA LEU A 23 12.78 -7.21 -45.28
C LEU A 23 14.21 -7.52 -44.79
N GLU A 24 15.19 -7.12 -45.59
CA GLU A 24 16.60 -7.03 -45.19
C GLU A 24 16.75 -5.99 -44.08
N PHE A 25 17.25 -6.42 -42.93
CA PHE A 25 17.68 -5.55 -41.84
C PHE A 25 19.05 -4.96 -42.18
N ALA A 26 19.07 -3.68 -42.55
CA ALA A 26 20.29 -2.88 -42.57
C ALA A 26 20.69 -2.55 -41.12
N GLY A 27 21.86 -3.03 -40.69
CA GLY A 27 22.44 -2.71 -39.39
C GLY A 27 22.85 -1.24 -39.26
N PRO A 28 22.90 -0.69 -38.04
CA PRO A 28 23.25 0.72 -37.83
C PRO A 28 24.75 0.95 -38.06
N ALA A 29 25.05 1.92 -38.94
CA ALA A 29 26.39 2.42 -39.18
C ALA A 29 26.93 3.17 -37.94
N HIS A 30 28.13 2.80 -37.53
CA HIS A 30 28.91 3.51 -36.51
C HIS A 30 29.31 4.89 -37.03
N HIS A 31 28.70 5.96 -36.50
CA HIS A 31 29.19 7.32 -36.67
C HIS A 31 30.32 7.60 -35.68
N THR A 32 31.55 7.51 -36.16
CA THR A 32 32.77 7.94 -35.47
C THR A 32 32.87 9.47 -35.53
N VAL A 33 32.48 10.17 -34.45
CA VAL A 33 32.69 11.61 -34.32
C VAL A 33 34.13 11.86 -33.86
N ARG A 34 34.98 12.29 -34.79
CA ARG A 34 36.30 12.88 -34.52
C ARG A 34 36.11 14.19 -33.73
N ARG A 35 36.52 14.20 -32.46
CA ARG A 35 36.68 15.44 -31.68
C ARG A 35 38.08 16.02 -31.93
N THR A 36 38.10 17.18 -32.58
CA THR A 36 39.25 18.08 -32.68
C THR A 36 39.46 18.80 -31.36
N ALA A 37 40.72 18.83 -30.89
CA ALA A 37 41.15 19.61 -29.74
C ALA A 37 41.44 21.07 -30.17
N PRO A 38 41.14 22.07 -29.34
CA PRO A 38 41.79 23.36 -29.42
C PRO A 38 42.90 23.48 -28.36
N SER A 39 44.11 23.65 -28.86
CA SER A 39 45.26 24.21 -28.15
C SER A 39 45.08 25.72 -27.99
N GLY A 40 45.34 26.28 -26.80
CA GLY A 40 45.44 27.73 -26.66
C GLY A 40 45.56 28.25 -25.22
N GLY A 41 46.79 28.28 -24.71
CA GLY A 41 47.39 29.44 -24.04
C GLY A 41 46.91 29.87 -22.63
N PRO A 42 47.82 30.40 -21.78
CA PRO A 42 47.60 30.56 -20.34
C PRO A 42 47.01 31.93 -20.00
N ASP A 43 46.09 31.99 -19.04
CA ASP A 43 45.77 33.25 -18.38
C ASP A 43 45.89 33.15 -16.85
N ARG A 44 46.78 33.99 -16.33
CA ARG A 44 47.07 34.19 -14.92
C ARG A 44 46.23 35.38 -14.48
N ARG A 45 45.23 35.17 -13.62
CA ARG A 45 44.82 36.05 -12.50
C ARG A 45 43.41 35.68 -12.02
N ALA A 46 43.35 35.01 -10.87
CA ALA A 46 42.45 35.31 -9.76
C ALA A 46 42.57 34.19 -8.73
N ALA A 47 43.57 34.32 -7.86
CA ALA A 47 43.62 33.58 -6.61
C ALA A 47 42.48 34.07 -5.70
N ARG A 48 41.24 33.63 -5.97
CA ARG A 48 40.23 33.53 -4.92
C ARG A 48 40.53 32.25 -4.17
N ARG A 49 41.21 32.44 -3.05
CA ARG A 49 41.31 31.51 -1.93
C ARG A 49 39.89 31.08 -1.57
N TRP A 50 39.40 30.02 -2.20
CA TRP A 50 38.26 29.27 -1.69
C TRP A 50 38.71 28.71 -0.35
N GLN A 51 38.22 29.32 0.71
CA GLN A 51 38.24 28.69 2.02
C GLN A 51 37.52 27.36 1.85
N THR A 52 38.29 26.27 1.78
CA THR A 52 37.84 24.90 2.01
C THR A 52 37.45 24.77 3.47
N GLY A 53 36.39 25.47 3.87
CA GLY A 53 35.51 25.01 4.93
C GLY A 53 34.48 24.14 4.24
N ALA A 54 34.77 22.86 4.05
CA ALA A 54 33.72 21.90 3.74
C ALA A 54 32.67 22.05 4.87
N PRO A 55 31.41 22.43 4.57
CA PRO A 55 30.38 22.37 5.59
C PRO A 55 30.38 20.94 6.09
N GLY A 56 30.60 20.78 7.40
CA GLY A 56 30.56 19.48 8.05
C GLY A 56 29.30 18.78 7.58
N VAL A 57 29.49 17.67 6.88
CA VAL A 57 28.42 16.75 6.54
C VAL A 57 27.73 16.45 7.86
N THR A 58 26.54 16.99 8.06
CA THR A 58 25.71 16.63 9.20
C THR A 58 25.57 15.10 9.14
N GLU A 59 26.08 14.41 10.16
CA GLU A 59 26.09 12.94 10.25
C GLU A 59 24.68 12.35 10.16
N SER A 60 23.67 13.13 10.58
CA SER A 60 22.26 12.80 10.51
C SER A 60 21.57 13.52 9.36
N THR A 61 20.74 12.80 8.61
CA THR A 61 19.73 13.35 7.70
C THR A 61 18.38 13.51 8.42
N PRO A 62 17.44 14.34 7.89
CA PRO A 62 16.09 14.44 8.45
C PRO A 62 15.35 13.09 8.51
N TYR A 63 15.61 12.20 7.55
CA TYR A 63 15.03 10.86 7.48
C TYR A 63 15.47 9.96 8.64
N ASP A 64 16.63 10.23 9.25
CA ASP A 64 17.12 9.42 10.37
C ASP A 64 16.31 9.68 11.66
N ALA A 65 15.84 10.91 11.86
CA ALA A 65 14.96 11.27 12.98
C ALA A 65 13.54 10.70 12.78
N GLU A 66 13.00 10.75 11.56
CA GLU A 66 11.71 10.13 11.26
C GLU A 66 11.77 8.61 11.40
N ARG A 67 12.85 7.98 10.91
CA ARG A 67 13.05 6.53 11.01
C ARG A 67 13.20 6.05 12.45
N SER A 68 13.86 6.80 13.32
CA SER A 68 14.03 6.43 14.73
C SER A 68 12.73 6.41 15.51
N ALA A 69 11.67 7.06 15.00
CA ALA A 69 10.33 6.97 15.55
C ALA A 69 9.66 5.61 15.27
N PHE A 70 10.19 4.75 14.41
CA PHE A 70 9.59 3.44 14.09
C PHE A 70 10.44 2.29 14.63
N THR A 71 9.77 1.22 15.05
CA THR A 71 10.47 -0.05 15.34
C THR A 71 10.95 -0.70 14.03
N ARG A 72 11.98 -1.54 14.10
CA ARG A 72 12.46 -2.29 12.92
C ARG A 72 11.36 -3.15 12.29
N ALA A 73 10.51 -3.77 13.11
CA ALA A 73 9.35 -4.53 12.63
C ALA A 73 8.34 -3.64 11.89
N ALA A 74 8.08 -2.42 12.37
CA ALA A 74 7.20 -1.47 11.69
C ALA A 74 7.79 -1.02 10.33
N LEU A 75 9.09 -0.73 10.27
CA LEU A 75 9.77 -0.40 9.01
C LEU A 75 9.75 -1.57 8.02
N ALA A 76 9.94 -2.80 8.50
CA ALA A 76 9.82 -4.00 7.66
C ALA A 76 8.39 -4.18 7.15
N ARG A 77 7.38 -3.91 7.98
CA ARG A 77 5.96 -3.96 7.59
C ARG A 77 5.62 -2.91 6.53
N LEU A 78 6.18 -1.70 6.61
CA LEU A 78 6.06 -0.66 5.58
C LEU A 78 6.68 -1.12 4.26
N ALA A 79 7.90 -1.63 4.29
CA ALA A 79 8.56 -2.16 3.08
C ALA A 79 7.79 -3.32 2.44
N LEU A 80 7.14 -4.17 3.26
CA LEU A 80 6.24 -5.22 2.80
C LEU A 80 4.97 -4.65 2.16
N SER A 81 4.26 -3.73 2.83
CA SER A 81 3.07 -3.06 2.28
C SER A 81 3.37 -2.38 0.95
N ASP A 82 4.50 -1.69 0.87
CA ASP A 82 4.93 -0.97 -0.32
C ASP A 82 5.12 -1.88 -1.52
N THR A 83 5.86 -2.98 -1.31
CA THR A 83 6.04 -4.00 -2.35
C THR A 83 4.71 -4.65 -2.74
N GLY A 84 3.75 -4.75 -1.80
CA GLY A 84 2.41 -5.25 -2.07
C GLY A 84 1.59 -4.32 -2.97
N VAL A 85 1.66 -3.01 -2.75
CA VAL A 85 1.03 -2.00 -3.61
C VAL A 85 1.62 -2.01 -5.01
N ASP A 86 2.95 -2.15 -5.13
CA ASP A 86 3.65 -2.31 -6.41
C ASP A 86 3.19 -3.58 -7.15
N LEU A 87 3.08 -4.71 -6.44
CA LEU A 87 2.60 -5.98 -7.03
C LEU A 87 1.18 -5.84 -7.57
N ALA A 88 0.27 -5.25 -6.77
CA ALA A 88 -1.10 -5.01 -7.18
C ALA A 88 -1.18 -4.07 -8.40
N GLY A 89 -0.36 -3.02 -8.43
CA GLY A 89 -0.26 -2.11 -9.58
C GLY A 89 0.23 -2.81 -10.84
N ALA A 90 1.29 -3.62 -10.73
CA ALA A 90 1.82 -4.41 -11.85
C ALA A 90 0.79 -5.42 -12.37
N ALA A 91 0.07 -6.12 -11.48
CA ALA A 91 -0.99 -7.06 -11.86
C ALA A 91 -2.16 -6.34 -12.55
N SER A 92 -2.55 -5.17 -12.02
CA SER A 92 -3.63 -4.35 -12.60
C SER A 92 -3.27 -3.89 -14.01
N ASN A 93 -2.02 -3.46 -14.24
CA ASN A 93 -1.55 -3.05 -15.56
C ASN A 93 -1.53 -4.20 -16.57
N LEU A 94 -1.14 -5.41 -16.12
CA LEU A 94 -1.15 -6.61 -16.97
C LEU A 94 -2.58 -7.00 -17.40
N ALA A 95 -3.59 -6.71 -16.58
CA ALA A 95 -4.99 -7.00 -16.91
C ALA A 95 -5.59 -6.05 -17.97
N ILE A 96 -4.94 -4.91 -18.28
CA ILE A 96 -5.44 -3.94 -19.26
C ILE A 96 -5.15 -4.44 -20.67
N THR A 97 -6.19 -4.86 -21.39
CA THR A 97 -6.08 -5.37 -22.78
C THR A 97 -6.06 -4.27 -23.85
N ARG A 98 -6.48 -3.04 -23.50
CA ARG A 98 -6.66 -1.92 -24.45
C ARG A 98 -5.40 -1.56 -25.25
N PHE A 99 -4.21 -1.91 -24.76
CA PHE A 99 -2.92 -1.56 -25.35
C PHE A 99 -2.16 -2.78 -25.88
N ASP A 100 -2.83 -3.92 -26.08
CA ASP A 100 -2.21 -5.14 -26.61
C ASP A 100 -1.62 -4.93 -28.00
N ASP A 101 -2.27 -4.14 -28.85
CA ASP A 101 -1.82 -3.81 -30.21
C ASP A 101 -0.56 -2.92 -30.24
N GLN A 102 -0.33 -2.17 -29.16
CA GLN A 102 0.86 -1.33 -28.96
C GLN A 102 2.01 -2.11 -28.30
N THR A 103 1.72 -3.30 -27.78
CA THR A 103 2.70 -4.16 -27.11
C THR A 103 3.41 -5.02 -28.15
N GLY A 104 4.69 -4.75 -28.39
CA GLY A 104 5.50 -5.53 -29.33
C GLY A 104 5.53 -7.03 -28.99
N PRO A 105 5.92 -7.90 -29.93
CA PRO A 105 6.01 -9.34 -29.70
C PRO A 105 6.79 -9.67 -28.41
N GLY A 106 6.19 -10.47 -27.54
CA GLY A 106 6.78 -10.86 -26.24
C GLY A 106 6.61 -9.84 -25.10
N GLY A 107 6.00 -8.66 -25.34
CA GLY A 107 5.84 -7.65 -24.28
C GLY A 107 5.03 -8.14 -23.08
N ARG A 108 3.93 -8.89 -23.29
CA ARG A 108 3.15 -9.49 -22.19
C ARG A 108 3.92 -10.55 -21.39
N VAL A 109 4.82 -11.29 -22.04
CA VAL A 109 5.71 -12.24 -21.34
C VAL A 109 6.74 -11.48 -20.50
N SER A 110 7.28 -10.38 -21.03
CA SER A 110 8.19 -9.49 -20.29
C SER A 110 7.52 -8.87 -19.06
N GLU A 111 6.28 -8.39 -19.20
CA GLU A 111 5.49 -7.87 -18.08
C GLU A 111 5.19 -8.94 -17.03
N ALA A 112 4.79 -10.15 -17.45
CA ALA A 112 4.56 -11.28 -16.54
C ALA A 112 5.84 -11.71 -15.79
N ALA A 113 7.00 -11.68 -16.47
CA ALA A 113 8.29 -11.91 -15.83
C ALA A 113 8.62 -10.82 -14.79
N GLY A 114 8.32 -9.55 -15.11
CA GLY A 114 8.42 -8.44 -14.19
C GLY A 114 7.52 -8.61 -12.95
N LEU A 115 6.27 -9.03 -13.15
CA LEU A 115 5.32 -9.33 -12.07
C LEU A 115 5.86 -10.42 -11.13
N ARG A 116 6.39 -11.52 -11.69
CA ARG A 116 7.05 -12.58 -10.90
C ARG A 116 8.21 -12.03 -10.07
N ALA A 117 9.05 -11.18 -10.65
CA ALA A 117 10.16 -10.58 -9.91
C ALA A 117 9.70 -9.66 -8.77
N VAL A 118 8.55 -8.98 -8.89
CA VAL A 118 7.95 -8.21 -7.78
C VAL A 118 7.42 -9.16 -6.71
N ALA A 119 6.76 -10.26 -7.09
CA ALA A 119 6.26 -11.27 -6.16
C ALA A 119 7.39 -11.94 -5.35
N ASP A 120 8.51 -12.26 -6.00
CA ASP A 120 9.69 -12.81 -5.32
C ASP A 120 10.28 -11.80 -4.29
N ARG A 121 10.27 -10.50 -4.63
CA ARG A 121 10.64 -9.44 -3.68
C ARG A 121 9.65 -9.34 -2.53
N LEU A 122 8.35 -9.45 -2.79
CA LEU A 122 7.31 -9.43 -1.76
C LEU A 122 7.51 -10.55 -0.75
N LEU A 123 7.75 -11.78 -1.23
CA LEU A 123 8.04 -12.93 -0.37
C LEU A 123 9.26 -12.69 0.51
N THR A 124 10.32 -12.12 -0.08
CA THR A 124 11.53 -11.75 0.68
C THR A 124 11.22 -10.72 1.77
N ARG A 125 10.40 -9.70 1.48
CA ARG A 125 9.97 -8.70 2.49
C ARG A 125 9.11 -9.31 3.58
N ALA A 126 8.25 -10.26 3.24
CA ALA A 126 7.41 -10.96 4.22
C ALA A 126 8.27 -11.76 5.21
N VAL A 127 9.28 -12.48 4.72
CA VAL A 127 10.24 -13.20 5.58
C VAL A 127 11.01 -12.24 6.49
N VAL A 128 11.51 -11.11 5.96
CA VAL A 128 12.19 -10.09 6.77
C VAL A 128 11.26 -9.56 7.87
N PHE A 129 10.01 -9.22 7.54
CA PHE A 129 9.03 -8.76 8.51
C PHE A 129 8.73 -9.82 9.59
N GLU A 130 8.51 -11.07 9.20
CA GLU A 130 8.27 -12.18 10.13
C GLU A 130 9.45 -12.42 11.07
N ARG A 131 10.68 -12.28 10.57
CA ARG A 131 11.89 -12.36 11.41
C ARG A 131 12.01 -11.20 12.39
N GLU A 132 11.70 -9.98 11.98
CA GLU A 132 11.72 -8.78 12.85
C GLU A 132 10.67 -8.83 13.96
N ARG A 133 9.55 -9.53 13.76
CA ARG A 133 8.54 -9.78 14.82
C ARG A 133 8.79 -11.06 15.64
N GLY A 134 9.90 -11.75 15.41
CA GLY A 134 10.35 -12.87 16.23
C GLY A 134 9.97 -14.27 15.74
N SER A 135 9.39 -14.44 14.56
CA SER A 135 9.03 -15.76 14.01
C SER A 135 10.28 -16.61 13.77
N SER A 136 10.24 -17.88 14.17
CA SER A 136 11.32 -18.85 13.98
C SER A 136 11.43 -19.34 12.52
N TRP A 137 12.56 -19.94 12.15
CA TRP A 137 12.74 -20.52 10.81
C TRP A 137 11.82 -21.71 10.58
N GLU A 138 11.52 -22.48 11.63
CA GLU A 138 10.58 -23.59 11.61
C GLU A 138 9.17 -23.13 11.26
N GLN A 139 8.71 -22.04 11.88
CA GLN A 139 7.40 -21.44 11.58
C GLN A 139 7.36 -20.90 10.14
N ILE A 140 8.38 -20.17 9.71
CA ILE A 140 8.45 -19.61 8.35
C ILE A 140 8.46 -20.75 7.32
N ALA A 141 9.29 -21.76 7.52
CA ALA A 141 9.42 -22.89 6.61
C ALA A 141 8.14 -23.73 6.51
N HIS A 142 7.42 -23.89 7.63
CA HIS A 142 6.10 -24.51 7.64
C HIS A 142 5.12 -23.83 6.67
N TYR A 143 5.02 -22.49 6.72
CA TYR A 143 4.16 -21.74 5.80
C TYR A 143 4.66 -21.72 4.34
N LEU A 144 5.96 -21.87 4.14
CA LEU A 144 6.56 -21.96 2.80
C LEU A 144 6.48 -23.37 2.20
N GLY A 145 6.14 -24.39 2.99
CA GLY A 145 6.15 -25.78 2.55
C GLY A 145 7.54 -26.30 2.20
N THR A 146 8.57 -25.87 2.93
CA THR A 146 9.99 -26.22 2.70
C THR A 146 10.67 -26.65 3.99
N ASP A 147 11.89 -27.18 3.90
CA ASP A 147 12.71 -27.48 5.08
C ASP A 147 13.21 -26.17 5.75
N PRO A 148 13.28 -26.10 7.10
CA PRO A 148 13.82 -24.94 7.80
C PRO A 148 15.24 -24.53 7.40
N ALA A 149 16.12 -25.49 7.09
CA ALA A 149 17.48 -25.21 6.64
C ALA A 149 17.47 -24.54 5.26
N ASP A 150 16.65 -25.04 4.33
CA ASP A 150 16.50 -24.46 2.99
C ASP A 150 15.93 -23.02 3.05
N ALA A 151 14.92 -22.80 3.90
CA ALA A 151 14.38 -21.46 4.11
C ALA A 151 15.44 -20.51 4.66
N ARG A 152 16.19 -20.95 5.68
CA ARG A 152 17.27 -20.17 6.28
C ARG A 152 18.35 -19.85 5.25
N GLU A 153 18.85 -20.83 4.51
CA GLU A 153 19.86 -20.63 3.47
C GLU A 153 19.39 -19.60 2.44
N ARG A 154 18.17 -19.77 1.93
CA ARG A 154 17.60 -18.90 0.90
C ARG A 154 17.46 -17.45 1.33
N PHE A 155 17.03 -17.19 2.58
CA PHE A 155 16.64 -15.85 3.02
C PHE A 155 17.66 -15.15 3.92
N THR A 156 18.65 -15.84 4.47
CA THR A 156 19.73 -15.22 5.28
C THR A 156 20.39 -14.03 4.57
N PRO A 157 20.76 -14.11 3.27
CA PRO A 157 21.37 -12.96 2.59
C PRO A 157 20.49 -11.71 2.54
N ALA A 158 19.16 -11.86 2.58
CA ALA A 158 18.24 -10.72 2.62
C ALA A 158 18.16 -10.09 4.01
N LEU A 159 18.21 -10.90 5.07
CA LEU A 159 18.28 -10.43 6.46
C LEU A 159 19.61 -9.72 6.73
N ASP A 160 20.74 -10.28 6.30
CA ASP A 160 22.05 -9.65 6.48
C ASP A 160 22.11 -8.26 5.80
N ARG A 161 21.52 -8.14 4.61
CA ARG A 161 21.41 -6.84 3.92
C ARG A 161 20.51 -5.86 4.65
N TRP A 162 19.42 -6.36 5.23
CA TRP A 162 18.49 -5.54 6.00
C TRP A 162 19.14 -5.04 7.31
N GLU A 163 19.81 -5.91 8.05
CA GLU A 163 20.56 -5.58 9.27
C GLU A 163 21.68 -4.56 8.98
N ARG A 164 22.51 -4.85 7.98
CA ARG A 164 23.60 -3.95 7.57
C ARG A 164 23.08 -2.58 7.14
N ALA A 165 21.89 -2.49 6.56
CA ALA A 165 21.31 -1.22 6.15
C ALA A 165 20.93 -0.29 7.33
N PHE A 166 20.88 -0.80 8.57
CA PHE A 166 20.77 0.05 9.75
C PHE A 166 22.13 0.53 10.27
N GLU A 167 23.17 -0.29 10.12
CA GLU A 167 24.56 0.05 10.50
C GLU A 167 25.20 1.02 9.49
N GLU A 168 24.95 0.78 8.21
CA GLU A 168 25.43 1.57 7.07
C GLU A 168 24.23 2.03 6.21
N PRO A 169 23.46 3.04 6.67
CA PRO A 169 22.24 3.47 5.97
C PRO A 169 22.47 3.99 4.55
N TYR A 170 23.69 4.44 4.26
CA TYR A 170 24.09 4.99 2.99
C TYR A 170 25.38 4.35 2.49
N ARG A 171 25.39 4.00 1.20
CA ARG A 171 26.63 3.82 0.45
C ARG A 171 26.81 4.97 -0.52
N LEU A 172 28.04 5.29 -0.87
CA LEU A 172 28.29 6.13 -2.03
C LEU A 172 28.08 5.32 -3.31
N ASP A 173 27.56 5.97 -4.34
CA ASP A 173 27.53 5.41 -5.68
C ASP A 173 28.95 5.22 -6.25
N GLY A 174 29.07 4.59 -7.41
CA GLY A 174 30.38 4.34 -8.04
C GLY A 174 31.18 5.62 -8.37
N THR A 175 30.56 6.80 -8.29
CA THR A 175 31.23 8.09 -8.49
C THR A 175 31.71 8.72 -7.18
N GLY A 176 31.33 8.18 -6.03
CA GLY A 176 31.62 8.76 -4.72
C GLY A 176 30.82 10.02 -4.39
N ARG A 177 29.89 10.44 -5.25
CA ARG A 177 29.21 11.75 -5.13
C ARG A 177 27.80 11.64 -4.60
N LYS A 178 27.10 10.54 -4.88
CA LYS A 178 25.70 10.37 -4.51
C LYS A 178 25.58 9.33 -3.40
N ARG A 179 24.93 9.72 -2.30
CA ARG A 179 24.47 8.79 -1.28
C ARG A 179 23.30 7.97 -1.81
N VAL A 180 23.43 6.66 -1.73
CA VAL A 180 22.41 5.69 -2.13
C VAL A 180 21.91 4.99 -0.85
N PRO A 181 20.65 5.23 -0.45
CA PRO A 181 20.05 4.52 0.67
C PRO A 181 20.18 3.01 0.51
N GLN A 182 20.55 2.32 1.60
CA GLN A 182 20.58 0.85 1.65
C GLN A 182 19.24 0.25 2.03
N LEU A 183 18.45 0.99 2.82
CA LEU A 183 17.09 0.59 3.16
C LEU A 183 16.14 0.71 1.95
N PRO A 184 15.10 -0.13 1.87
CA PRO A 184 14.00 0.07 0.95
C PRO A 184 13.38 1.46 1.11
N THR A 185 12.90 2.07 0.03
CA THR A 185 12.35 3.43 0.04
C THR A 185 11.32 3.64 1.16
N ALA A 186 10.39 2.71 1.37
CA ALA A 186 9.38 2.84 2.41
C ALA A 186 9.89 2.68 3.86
N ALA A 187 11.04 2.03 4.06
CA ALA A 187 11.70 1.97 5.37
C ALA A 187 12.70 3.13 5.58
N TYR A 188 13.16 3.72 4.48
CA TYR A 188 14.07 4.85 4.47
C TYR A 188 13.33 6.17 4.76
N ASP A 189 12.17 6.38 4.12
CA ASP A 189 11.28 7.54 4.28
C ASP A 189 9.89 7.04 4.71
N PRO A 190 9.75 6.65 5.99
CA PRO A 190 8.54 5.99 6.48
C PRO A 190 7.33 6.92 6.51
N GLU A 191 7.51 8.22 6.77
CA GLU A 191 6.42 9.18 6.82
C GLU A 191 5.76 9.41 5.44
N THR A 192 6.57 9.56 4.38
CA THR A 192 6.04 9.63 3.02
C THR A 192 5.40 8.31 2.60
N ALA A 193 5.99 7.18 3.00
CA ALA A 193 5.42 5.87 2.71
C ALA A 193 4.05 5.67 3.38
N CYS A 194 3.92 6.01 4.67
CA CYS A 194 2.65 5.98 5.40
C CYS A 194 1.56 6.74 4.65
N ARG A 195 1.77 8.02 4.32
CA ARG A 195 0.78 8.83 3.59
C ARG A 195 0.37 8.21 2.25
N ARG A 196 1.34 7.72 1.47
CA ARG A 196 1.08 7.08 0.17
C ARG A 196 0.29 5.78 0.33
N LEU A 197 0.66 4.94 1.30
CA LEU A 197 0.04 3.64 1.53
C LEU A 197 -1.36 3.78 2.11
N ASP A 198 -1.56 4.68 3.06
CA ASP A 198 -2.88 5.02 3.60
C ASP A 198 -3.82 5.45 2.46
N LEU A 199 -3.38 6.38 1.60
CA LEU A 199 -4.14 6.79 0.42
C LEU A 199 -4.43 5.61 -0.52
N SER A 200 -3.42 4.79 -0.83
CA SER A 200 -3.59 3.65 -1.74
C SER A 200 -4.57 2.61 -1.22
N VAL A 201 -4.55 2.32 0.09
CA VAL A 201 -5.47 1.35 0.70
C VAL A 201 -6.87 1.95 0.78
N ARG A 202 -7.00 3.21 1.17
CA ARG A 202 -8.27 3.93 1.22
C ARG A 202 -8.98 4.02 -0.14
N LEU A 203 -8.23 4.13 -1.24
CA LEU A 203 -8.81 4.12 -2.59
C LEU A 203 -9.25 2.73 -3.08
N ARG A 204 -8.79 1.65 -2.44
CA ARG A 204 -9.01 0.25 -2.88
C ARG A 204 -9.91 -0.54 -1.95
N THR A 205 -10.11 -0.06 -0.73
CA THR A 205 -10.90 -0.72 0.31
C THR A 205 -12.04 0.20 0.72
N PHE A 206 -13.14 -0.38 1.19
CA PHE A 206 -14.28 0.39 1.70
C PHE A 206 -14.07 0.85 3.15
N VAL A 207 -12.95 0.48 3.77
CA VAL A 207 -12.61 0.84 5.15
C VAL A 207 -12.39 2.34 5.24
N ARG A 208 -13.24 3.02 6.02
CA ARG A 208 -13.14 4.45 6.33
C ARG A 208 -12.22 4.71 7.51
N ASP A 209 -11.02 4.15 7.44
CA ASP A 209 -9.92 4.49 8.33
C ASP A 209 -9.06 5.55 7.63
N GLU A 210 -8.69 6.62 8.32
CA GLU A 210 -7.80 7.66 7.79
C GLU A 210 -6.36 7.14 7.66
N HIS A 211 -5.99 6.17 8.51
CA HIS A 211 -4.64 5.62 8.64
C HIS A 211 -4.60 4.08 8.59
N PRO A 212 -5.17 3.44 7.55
CA PRO A 212 -5.34 1.99 7.47
C PRO A 212 -4.02 1.21 7.42
N VAL A 213 -2.90 1.89 7.15
CA VAL A 213 -1.55 1.31 7.19
C VAL A 213 -0.76 1.89 8.34
N SER A 214 -0.75 3.22 8.51
CA SER A 214 0.15 3.88 9.45
C SER A 214 -0.31 3.84 10.90
N GLY A 215 -1.61 3.69 11.17
CA GLY A 215 -2.19 3.79 12.52
C GLY A 215 -1.60 2.80 13.51
N ALA A 216 -1.36 1.56 13.09
CA ALA A 216 -0.80 0.50 13.95
C ALA A 216 0.74 0.42 13.94
N LEU A 217 1.42 1.23 13.13
CA LEU A 217 2.88 1.15 12.93
C LEU A 217 3.66 2.19 13.72
N ARG A 218 3.00 3.28 14.09
CA ARG A 218 3.60 4.28 14.98
C ARG A 218 3.69 3.70 16.39
N PRO A 219 4.73 4.02 17.16
CA PRO A 219 4.74 3.72 18.58
C PRO A 219 3.45 4.26 19.17
N GLY A 220 2.80 3.44 20.02
CA GLY A 220 1.71 3.93 20.84
C GLY A 220 2.15 5.23 21.52
N PRO A 221 1.23 6.18 21.70
CA PRO A 221 1.59 7.45 22.27
C PRO A 221 2.15 7.21 23.69
N PRO A 222 2.98 8.13 24.23
CA PRO A 222 3.65 7.92 25.51
C PRO A 222 2.66 7.50 26.60
N PRO A 223 3.09 6.68 27.57
CA PRO A 223 2.20 6.20 28.63
C PRO A 223 1.51 7.39 29.32
N GLY A 224 0.18 7.39 29.29
CA GLY A 224 -0.66 8.49 29.80
C GLY A 224 -1.30 9.36 28.72
N SER A 225 -0.92 9.22 27.46
CA SER A 225 -1.70 9.74 26.34
C SER A 225 -2.81 8.75 26.00
N GLU A 226 -4.02 9.24 25.71
CA GLU A 226 -5.07 8.37 25.16
C GLU A 226 -4.52 7.73 23.87
N PRO A 227 -4.63 6.39 23.71
CA PRO A 227 -4.25 5.75 22.45
C PRO A 227 -4.97 6.44 21.29
N PRO A 228 -4.34 6.59 20.10
CA PRO A 228 -5.03 7.13 18.95
C PRO A 228 -6.30 6.32 18.77
N ASP A 229 -7.43 6.99 18.95
CA ASP A 229 -8.74 6.39 18.82
C ASP A 229 -8.80 5.84 17.38
N HIS A 230 -8.86 4.51 17.23
CA HIS A 230 -9.13 3.88 15.94
C HIS A 230 -10.59 4.20 15.60
N ASP A 231 -10.76 5.34 14.95
CA ASP A 231 -12.06 5.89 14.57
C ASP A 231 -12.57 5.15 13.33
N LEU A 232 -13.58 4.31 13.55
CA LEU A 232 -14.38 3.77 12.46
C LEU A 232 -15.52 4.75 12.20
N ASP A 233 -15.39 5.55 11.14
CA ASP A 233 -16.37 6.57 10.74
C ASP A 233 -17.26 6.06 9.61
N GLY A 234 -18.58 6.19 9.76
CA GLY A 234 -19.55 5.75 8.78
C GLY A 234 -20.81 6.61 8.75
N LEU A 235 -21.59 6.43 7.68
CA LEU A 235 -22.92 7.03 7.55
C LEU A 235 -23.97 5.95 7.77
N VAL A 236 -24.96 6.22 8.61
CA VAL A 236 -26.08 5.34 8.90
C VAL A 236 -27.38 6.08 8.60
N ARG A 237 -28.36 5.40 7.99
CA ARG A 237 -29.70 5.99 7.82
C ARG A 237 -30.34 6.21 9.18
N ARG A 238 -30.97 7.36 9.40
CA ARG A 238 -31.60 7.73 10.67
C ARG A 238 -32.61 6.70 11.15
N ARG A 239 -33.45 6.19 10.23
CA ARG A 239 -34.41 5.12 10.54
C ARG A 239 -33.78 3.79 10.97
N SER A 240 -32.49 3.59 10.65
CA SER A 240 -31.71 2.40 10.98
C SER A 240 -30.78 2.60 12.18
N LEU A 241 -30.71 3.81 12.75
CA LEU A 241 -29.74 4.14 13.81
C LEU A 241 -29.93 3.28 15.07
N ALA A 242 -31.17 3.11 15.53
CA ALA A 242 -31.44 2.24 16.69
C ALA A 242 -30.98 0.80 16.44
N ALA A 243 -31.28 0.25 15.25
CA ALA A 243 -30.83 -1.09 14.87
C ALA A 243 -29.30 -1.20 14.81
N PHE A 244 -28.61 -0.18 14.29
CA PHE A 244 -27.14 -0.11 14.29
C PHE A 244 -26.59 -0.18 15.72
N LEU A 245 -27.12 0.65 16.63
CA LEU A 245 -26.65 0.72 18.02
C LEU A 245 -26.90 -0.57 18.80
N HIS A 246 -28.06 -1.21 18.60
CA HIS A 246 -28.36 -2.51 19.18
C HIS A 246 -27.40 -3.61 18.69
N LEU A 247 -27.17 -3.71 17.38
CA LEU A 247 -26.26 -4.71 16.82
C LEU A 247 -24.81 -4.46 17.23
N LEU A 248 -24.40 -3.19 17.33
CA LEU A 248 -23.08 -2.82 17.82
C LEU A 248 -22.87 -3.28 19.27
N ALA A 249 -23.83 -3.01 20.15
CA ALA A 249 -23.79 -3.47 21.54
C ALA A 249 -23.72 -5.01 21.62
N GLU A 250 -24.55 -5.70 20.83
CA GLU A 250 -24.52 -7.17 20.73
C GLU A 250 -23.15 -7.70 20.28
N TYR A 251 -22.54 -7.09 19.26
CA TYR A 251 -21.20 -7.48 18.80
C TYR A 251 -20.09 -7.17 19.80
N ALA A 252 -20.19 -6.07 20.55
CA ALA A 252 -19.31 -5.75 21.66
C ALA A 252 -19.44 -6.72 22.84
N ARG A 253 -20.44 -7.63 22.78
CA ARG A 253 -20.84 -8.56 23.84
C ARG A 253 -21.12 -7.83 25.15
N ASP A 254 -21.70 -6.65 25.04
CA ASP A 254 -22.12 -5.86 26.18
C ASP A 254 -23.56 -5.40 26.02
N PHE A 255 -24.24 -5.40 27.14
CA PHE A 255 -25.62 -4.94 27.25
C PHE A 255 -25.66 -4.01 28.46
N THR A 256 -25.04 -2.84 28.36
CA THR A 256 -25.46 -1.75 29.24
C THR A 256 -26.91 -1.40 28.90
N ALA A 257 -27.70 -1.08 29.92
CA ALA A 257 -29.08 -0.60 29.78
C ALA A 257 -29.13 0.83 29.20
N THR A 258 -28.30 1.13 28.20
CA THR A 258 -28.36 2.37 27.45
C THR A 258 -29.62 2.32 26.62
N ASP A 259 -30.49 3.30 26.84
CA ASP A 259 -31.69 3.48 26.04
C ASP A 259 -31.27 4.02 24.66
N TRP A 260 -31.00 3.09 23.73
CA TRP A 260 -30.55 3.42 22.38
C TRP A 260 -31.61 4.17 21.56
N ASP A 261 -32.89 4.02 21.91
CA ASP A 261 -33.96 4.79 21.30
C ASP A 261 -33.90 6.26 21.76
N ALA A 262 -33.64 6.51 23.04
CA ALA A 262 -33.41 7.85 23.56
C ALA A 262 -32.15 8.50 22.96
N ALA A 263 -31.04 7.76 22.85
CA ALA A 263 -29.83 8.22 22.19
C ALA A 263 -30.10 8.60 20.71
N ALA A 264 -30.79 7.73 19.97
CA ALA A 264 -31.17 8.00 18.58
C ALA A 264 -32.08 9.22 18.42
N ALA A 265 -32.94 9.51 19.40
CA ALA A 265 -33.77 10.71 19.42
C ALA A 265 -32.96 11.98 19.66
N HIS A 266 -31.93 11.93 20.53
CA HIS A 266 -31.10 13.09 20.88
C HIS A 266 -30.20 13.58 19.74
N VAL A 267 -29.79 12.69 18.84
CA VAL A 267 -28.96 13.03 17.65
C VAL A 267 -29.55 14.17 16.82
N ARG A 268 -30.88 14.39 16.84
CA ARG A 268 -31.51 15.46 16.05
C ARG A 268 -31.04 16.88 16.40
N SER A 269 -30.51 17.11 17.60
CA SER A 269 -29.98 18.41 18.03
C SER A 269 -28.47 18.58 17.83
N THR A 270 -27.80 17.59 17.22
CA THR A 270 -26.35 17.59 16.99
C THR A 270 -26.01 18.09 15.58
N ASP A 271 -24.77 18.52 15.35
CA ASP A 271 -24.26 19.02 14.06
C ASP A 271 -22.91 18.37 13.73
N GLU A 272 -22.76 17.79 12.54
CA GLU A 272 -21.50 17.19 12.09
C GLU A 272 -20.35 18.20 11.98
N ASP A 273 -20.66 19.47 11.69
CA ASP A 273 -19.68 20.54 11.52
C ASP A 273 -19.24 21.17 12.86
N ASP A 274 -19.94 20.86 13.97
CA ASP A 274 -19.57 21.29 15.32
C ASP A 274 -19.31 20.08 16.24
N PRO A 275 -18.05 19.62 16.36
CA PRO A 275 -17.64 18.51 17.21
C PRO A 275 -18.08 18.62 18.68
N GLY A 276 -18.29 19.85 19.18
CA GLY A 276 -18.74 20.09 20.55
C GLY A 276 -20.20 19.71 20.80
N THR A 277 -20.98 19.53 19.73
CA THR A 277 -22.40 19.13 19.79
C THR A 277 -22.61 17.64 19.57
N TRP A 278 -21.56 16.86 19.31
CA TRP A 278 -21.69 15.43 19.06
C TRP A 278 -22.14 14.69 20.31
N ASP A 279 -23.16 13.87 20.16
CA ASP A 279 -23.66 13.05 21.25
C ASP A 279 -22.75 11.83 21.43
N THR A 280 -22.26 11.61 22.65
CA THR A 280 -21.20 10.62 22.93
C THR A 280 -21.66 9.60 23.95
N HIS A 281 -21.70 8.34 23.55
CA HIS A 281 -22.17 7.22 24.35
C HIS A 281 -21.05 6.21 24.59
N PRO A 282 -20.71 5.89 25.86
CA PRO A 282 -19.84 4.77 26.14
C PRO A 282 -20.60 3.45 25.95
N VAL A 283 -19.97 2.48 25.28
CA VAL A 283 -20.41 1.09 25.22
C VAL A 283 -19.31 0.29 25.91
N ARG A 284 -19.60 -0.40 27.02
CA ARG A 284 -18.58 -1.30 27.55
C ARG A 284 -18.47 -2.48 26.59
N ALA A 285 -17.35 -3.17 26.57
CA ALA A 285 -17.19 -4.37 25.76
C ALA A 285 -16.45 -5.38 26.62
N ALA A 286 -16.60 -6.66 26.31
CA ALA A 286 -15.84 -7.69 27.00
C ALA A 286 -14.31 -7.49 26.83
N SER A 287 -13.89 -6.89 25.72
CA SER A 287 -12.50 -6.65 25.32
C SER A 287 -12.00 -5.22 25.57
N GLY A 288 -12.83 -4.29 26.06
CA GLY A 288 -12.45 -2.89 26.21
C GLY A 288 -13.64 -1.95 26.43
N SER A 289 -13.46 -0.65 26.20
CA SER A 289 -14.57 0.31 26.14
C SER A 289 -14.62 0.90 24.73
N LEU A 290 -15.78 0.80 24.08
CA LEU A 290 -16.04 1.55 22.86
C LEU A 290 -16.66 2.91 23.22
N ARG A 291 -16.43 3.89 22.36
CA ARG A 291 -17.10 5.18 22.41
C ARG A 291 -17.81 5.39 21.09
N VAL A 292 -19.11 5.59 21.13
CA VAL A 292 -19.93 5.88 19.95
C VAL A 292 -20.27 7.35 19.96
N ARG A 293 -19.82 8.08 18.94
CA ARG A 293 -20.11 9.49 18.76
C ARG A 293 -21.06 9.64 17.57
N LEU A 294 -22.13 10.40 17.77
CA LEU A 294 -23.23 10.54 16.83
C LEU A 294 -23.43 12.02 16.48
N ALA A 295 -23.53 12.31 15.19
CA ALA A 295 -23.85 13.63 14.70
C ALA A 295 -24.83 13.60 13.53
N ASN A 296 -25.74 14.58 13.47
CA ASN A 296 -26.61 14.75 12.33
C ASN A 296 -25.81 15.28 11.13
N VAL A 297 -26.04 14.72 9.93
CA VAL A 297 -25.41 15.22 8.70
C VAL A 297 -26.16 16.47 8.25
N THR A 298 -25.49 17.61 8.25
CA THR A 298 -26.11 18.92 7.99
C THR A 298 -26.67 19.02 6.57
N ARG A 299 -26.08 18.25 5.64
CA ARG A 299 -26.49 18.22 4.23
C ARG A 299 -27.59 17.20 3.91
N ASP A 300 -27.88 16.25 4.81
CA ASP A 300 -28.88 15.20 4.61
C ASP A 300 -29.50 14.76 5.94
N ALA A 301 -30.72 15.23 6.20
CA ALA A 301 -31.42 14.97 7.46
C ALA A 301 -31.84 13.49 7.67
N ASP A 302 -31.74 12.63 6.65
CA ASP A 302 -31.96 11.18 6.80
C ASP A 302 -30.66 10.43 7.13
N LEU A 303 -29.50 11.11 7.18
CA LEU A 303 -28.22 10.51 7.50
C LEU A 303 -27.72 10.96 8.88
N VAL A 304 -27.07 10.03 9.56
CA VAL A 304 -26.37 10.25 10.81
C VAL A 304 -24.94 9.79 10.60
N ARG A 305 -23.99 10.67 10.93
CA ARG A 305 -22.58 10.32 11.01
C ARG A 305 -22.33 9.63 12.33
N VAL A 306 -21.67 8.49 12.26
CA VAL A 306 -21.39 7.64 13.41
C VAL A 306 -19.90 7.36 13.41
N VAL A 307 -19.24 7.71 14.51
CA VAL A 307 -17.83 7.40 14.74
C VAL A 307 -17.76 6.45 15.93
N VAL A 308 -17.19 5.27 15.72
CA VAL A 308 -16.97 4.28 16.76
C VAL A 308 -15.47 4.21 17.06
N THR A 309 -15.10 4.51 18.29
CA THR A 309 -13.71 4.46 18.78
C THR A 309 -13.53 3.32 19.77
N GLY A 310 -12.28 2.91 20.00
CA GLY A 310 -11.93 1.85 20.96
C GLY A 310 -12.11 0.41 20.45
N ALA A 311 -12.46 0.22 19.17
CA ALA A 311 -12.57 -1.10 18.55
C ALA A 311 -11.19 -1.67 18.20
N THR A 312 -10.43 -2.10 19.21
CA THR A 312 -9.07 -2.63 19.04
C THR A 312 -9.03 -4.06 18.48
N ASP A 313 -10.17 -4.75 18.48
CA ASP A 313 -10.30 -6.11 17.96
C ASP A 313 -10.66 -6.10 16.47
N ALA A 314 -9.89 -6.81 15.65
CA ALA A 314 -10.05 -6.81 14.19
C ALA A 314 -11.37 -7.45 13.73
N GLU A 315 -11.88 -8.45 14.46
CA GLU A 315 -13.18 -9.05 14.16
C GLU A 315 -14.32 -8.07 14.44
N LEU A 316 -14.27 -7.38 15.58
CA LEU A 316 -15.22 -6.31 15.92
C LEU A 316 -15.17 -5.16 14.91
N GLY A 317 -13.97 -4.72 14.52
CA GLY A 317 -13.81 -3.69 13.49
C GLY A 317 -14.48 -4.06 12.15
N LEU A 318 -14.29 -5.31 11.69
CA LEU A 318 -14.94 -5.81 10.48
C LEU A 318 -16.47 -5.86 10.60
N ARG A 319 -16.99 -6.23 11.77
CA ARG A 319 -18.43 -6.24 12.02
C ARG A 319 -19.02 -4.83 12.00
N ILE A 320 -18.32 -3.84 12.58
CA ILE A 320 -18.72 -2.43 12.54
C ILE A 320 -18.77 -1.92 11.10
N ASP A 321 -17.74 -2.22 10.30
CA ASP A 321 -17.70 -1.84 8.88
C ASP A 321 -18.84 -2.48 8.08
N THR A 322 -19.14 -3.75 8.37
CA THR A 322 -20.28 -4.47 7.78
C THR A 322 -21.62 -3.80 8.14
N LEU A 323 -21.77 -3.31 9.37
CA LEU A 323 -22.96 -2.55 9.78
C LEU A 323 -23.08 -1.23 9.01
N PHE A 324 -21.98 -0.51 8.79
CA PHE A 324 -22.00 0.69 7.95
C PHE A 324 -22.43 0.38 6.51
N GLY A 325 -21.92 -0.70 5.92
CA GLY A 325 -22.33 -1.12 4.58
C GLY A 325 -23.80 -1.54 4.49
N ALA A 326 -24.32 -2.23 5.50
CA ALA A 326 -25.68 -2.76 5.51
C ALA A 326 -26.76 -1.71 5.86
N LEU A 327 -26.45 -0.80 6.79
CA LEU A 327 -27.40 0.18 7.34
C LEU A 327 -27.17 1.61 6.85
N GLY A 328 -26.09 1.84 6.10
CA GLY A 328 -25.78 3.10 5.44
C GLY A 328 -26.60 3.36 4.17
N PRO A 329 -26.32 4.48 3.49
CA PRO A 329 -26.91 4.76 2.20
C PRO A 329 -26.44 3.72 1.16
N CYS A 330 -27.37 3.21 0.35
CA CYS A 330 -27.00 2.37 -0.80
C CYS A 330 -26.18 3.23 -1.76
N SER A 331 -24.91 2.89 -1.94
CA SER A 331 -24.01 3.47 -2.96
C SER A 331 -24.40 3.06 -4.38
#